data_AF-A0A2A5DL72-F1
#
_entry.id   AF-A0A2A5DL72-F1
#
_cell.length_a   1.000
_cell.length_b   1.000
_cell.length_c   1.000
_cell.angle_alpha   90.00
_cell.angle_beta   90.00
_cell.angle_gamma   90.00
#
_symmetry.space_group_name_H-M   'P 1'
#
loop_
_entity.id
_entity.type
_entity.pdbx_description
1 polymer ?
#
loop_
_entity_poly.entity_id
_entity_poly.type
_entity_poly.pdbx_seq_one_letter_code
_entity_poly.pdbx_strand_id
1 'polypeptide(L)'
;MAIAYARLAKGQGAARRAEKAIEKAWSKNPHPDLARAYLEIDGLDDSLQRLRKIEKLAVLRPNHPESVLAVGEAALKAEIWGEAKSNLEKAIAARPSARAFRAMAELEAAEPGNEAAAQWLARAAEASADPHWVCGNCGAIAESWAPVCAHCDAFDRFAWRLPGPIGLVDDAMLPSHLSQKKAVGFQG
;
A
#
# COMPACT_ATOMS: atom_id res chain seq x y z
N MET A 1 -8.68 -12.18 -1.85
CA MET A 1 -10.03 -12.67 -1.43
C MET A 1 -10.60 -12.01 -0.16
N ALA A 2 -9.87 -11.90 0.96
CA ALA A 2 -10.44 -11.35 2.21
C ALA A 2 -11.01 -9.93 2.06
N ILE A 3 -10.33 -9.04 1.34
CA ILE A 3 -10.77 -7.65 1.09
C ILE A 3 -12.07 -7.61 0.27
N ALA A 4 -12.16 -8.40 -0.81
CA ALA A 4 -13.37 -8.48 -1.63
C ALA A 4 -14.57 -8.99 -0.83
N TYR A 5 -14.37 -10.02 0.00
CA TYR A 5 -15.40 -10.50 0.92
C TYR A 5 -15.79 -9.43 1.95
N ALA A 6 -14.82 -8.73 2.55
CA ALA A 6 -15.08 -7.69 3.53
C ALA A 6 -15.91 -6.54 2.94
N ARG A 7 -15.59 -6.09 1.71
CA ARG A 7 -16.36 -5.09 0.96
C ARG A 7 -17.79 -5.56 0.71
N LEU A 8 -17.98 -6.81 0.28
CA LEU A 8 -19.31 -7.40 0.07
C LEU A 8 -20.11 -7.46 1.37
N ALA A 9 -19.51 -7.97 2.44
CA ALA A 9 -20.15 -8.09 3.75
C ALA A 9 -20.54 -6.71 4.32
N LYS A 10 -19.70 -5.69 4.12
CA LYS A 10 -20.03 -4.28 4.45
C LYS A 10 -21.26 -3.81 3.69
N GLY A 11 -21.31 -4.02 2.37
CA GLY A 11 -22.46 -3.66 1.53
C GLY A 11 -23.78 -4.34 1.94
N GLN A 12 -23.70 -5.49 2.61
CA GLN A 12 -24.85 -6.21 3.18
C GLN A 12 -25.17 -5.81 4.63
N GLY A 13 -24.55 -4.76 5.17
CA GLY A 13 -24.73 -4.33 6.57
C GLY A 13 -24.09 -5.27 7.60
N ALA A 14 -23.28 -6.24 7.18
CA ALA A 14 -22.63 -7.23 8.04
C ALA A 14 -21.21 -6.80 8.44
N ALA A 15 -21.05 -5.59 8.99
CA ALA A 15 -19.76 -5.00 9.38
C ALA A 15 -18.90 -5.95 10.23
N ARG A 16 -19.49 -6.58 11.26
CA ARG A 16 -18.79 -7.55 12.12
C ARG A 16 -18.22 -8.76 11.37
N ARG A 17 -18.89 -9.21 10.28
CA ARG A 17 -18.36 -10.31 9.45
C ARG A 17 -17.21 -9.82 8.57
N ALA A 18 -17.30 -8.59 8.06
CA ALA A 18 -16.22 -7.96 7.31
C ALA A 18 -14.95 -7.84 8.17
N GLU A 19 -15.08 -7.34 9.40
CA GLU A 19 -13.97 -7.20 10.34
C GLU A 19 -13.27 -8.52 10.62
N LYS A 20 -14.04 -9.55 11.01
CA LYS A 20 -13.49 -10.90 11.28
C LYS A 20 -12.73 -11.49 10.10
N ALA A 21 -13.18 -11.22 8.87
CA ALA A 21 -12.49 -11.71 7.68
C ALA A 21 -11.13 -11.02 7.49
N ILE A 22 -11.06 -9.71 7.76
CA ILE A 22 -9.81 -8.96 7.71
C ILE A 22 -8.88 -9.37 8.86
N GLU A 23 -9.38 -9.44 10.09
CA GLU A 23 -8.61 -9.89 11.26
C GLU A 23 -7.99 -11.28 11.01
N LYS A 24 -8.78 -12.23 10.48
CA LYS A 24 -8.28 -13.58 10.13
C LYS A 24 -7.20 -13.55 9.05
N ALA A 25 -7.32 -12.67 8.05
CA ALA A 25 -6.32 -12.53 7.01
C ALA A 25 -5.04 -11.89 7.55
N TRP A 26 -5.20 -10.86 8.39
CA TRP A 26 -4.11 -10.15 9.06
C TRP A 26 -3.30 -11.09 9.96
N SER A 27 -3.96 -11.94 10.75
CA SER A 27 -3.27 -12.94 11.58
C SER A 27 -2.38 -13.88 10.78
N LYS A 28 -2.63 -14.08 9.47
CA LYS A 28 -1.79 -14.91 8.60
C LYS A 28 -0.68 -14.10 7.94
N ASN A 29 -1.03 -13.02 7.26
CA ASN A 29 -0.10 -12.17 6.52
C ASN A 29 -0.57 -10.70 6.57
N PRO A 30 -0.08 -9.90 7.51
CA PRO A 30 -0.36 -8.47 7.58
C PRO A 30 0.01 -7.77 6.27
N HIS A 31 -0.86 -6.86 5.81
CA HIS A 31 -0.72 -6.19 4.52
C HIS A 31 -1.39 -4.80 4.54
N PRO A 32 -0.83 -3.76 3.89
CA PRO A 32 -1.39 -2.40 3.91
C PRO A 32 -2.86 -2.34 3.50
N ASP A 33 -3.25 -3.01 2.41
CA ASP A 33 -4.64 -3.05 1.97
C ASP A 33 -5.62 -3.65 3.00
N LEU A 34 -5.16 -4.56 3.86
CA LEU A 34 -6.00 -5.11 4.93
C LEU A 34 -6.26 -4.03 6.00
N ALA A 35 -5.24 -3.25 6.37
CA ALA A 35 -5.40 -2.12 7.30
C ALA A 35 -6.34 -1.06 6.70
N ARG A 36 -6.17 -0.70 5.43
CA ARG A 36 -7.05 0.25 4.72
C ARG A 36 -8.49 -0.24 4.69
N ALA A 37 -8.72 -1.47 4.26
CA ALA A 37 -10.04 -2.08 4.23
C ALA A 37 -10.68 -2.18 5.63
N TYR A 38 -9.87 -2.38 6.68
CA TYR A 38 -10.37 -2.43 8.06
C TYR A 38 -10.94 -1.09 8.52
N LEU A 39 -10.23 0.00 8.20
CA LEU A 39 -10.66 1.37 8.49
C LEU A 39 -11.91 1.76 7.69
N GLU A 40 -12.00 1.31 6.43
CA GLU A 40 -13.15 1.58 5.57
C GLU A 40 -14.45 0.95 6.09
N ILE A 41 -14.43 -0.14 6.88
CA ILE A 41 -15.65 -0.83 7.33
C ILE A 41 -16.58 0.09 8.13
N ASP A 42 -16.02 0.85 9.07
CA ASP A 42 -16.81 1.68 9.99
C ASP A 42 -17.01 3.11 9.49
N GLY A 43 -16.25 3.54 8.48
CA GLY A 43 -16.30 4.92 8.00
C GLY A 43 -15.92 5.94 9.09
N LEU A 44 -14.89 5.64 9.87
CA LEU A 44 -14.43 6.50 10.97
C LEU A 44 -13.86 7.80 10.41
N ASP A 45 -14.45 8.95 10.75
CA ASP A 45 -13.92 10.26 10.37
C ASP A 45 -12.81 10.74 11.33
N ASP A 46 -12.83 10.30 12.58
CA ASP A 46 -11.89 10.72 13.62
C ASP A 46 -10.57 9.95 13.57
N SER A 47 -9.45 10.68 13.61
CA SER A 47 -8.09 10.11 13.51
C SER A 47 -7.71 9.25 14.73
N LEU A 48 -8.15 9.64 15.93
CA LEU A 48 -7.92 8.85 17.15
C LEU A 48 -8.68 7.52 17.12
N GLN A 49 -9.92 7.51 16.66
CA GLN A 49 -10.68 6.27 16.45
C GLN A 49 -9.98 5.36 15.43
N ARG A 50 -9.44 5.92 14.35
CA ARG A 50 -8.66 5.16 13.35
C ARG A 50 -7.41 4.55 13.96
N LEU A 51 -6.66 5.30 14.78
CA LEU A 51 -5.50 4.78 15.53
C LEU A 51 -5.91 3.59 16.41
N ARG A 52 -6.90 3.76 17.29
CA ARG A 52 -7.39 2.68 18.17
C ARG A 52 -7.81 1.43 17.39
N LYS A 53 -8.43 1.63 16.23
CA LYS A 53 -8.82 0.54 15.35
C LYS A 53 -7.60 -0.18 14.78
N ILE A 54 -6.58 0.54 14.31
CA ILE A 54 -5.33 -0.06 13.83
C ILE A 54 -4.56 -0.75 14.96
N GLU A 55 -4.49 -0.19 16.17
CA GLU A 55 -3.88 -0.84 17.33
C GLU A 55 -4.53 -2.20 17.60
N LYS A 56 -5.87 -2.27 17.61
CA LYS A 56 -6.63 -3.52 17.76
C LYS A 56 -6.22 -4.55 16.70
N LEU A 57 -6.03 -4.12 15.45
CA LEU A 57 -5.60 -5.00 14.36
C LEU A 57 -4.14 -5.46 14.55
N ALA A 58 -3.25 -4.54 14.95
CA ALA A 58 -1.83 -4.78 15.15
C ALA A 58 -1.56 -5.80 16.28
N VAL A 59 -2.38 -5.82 17.34
CA VAL A 59 -2.30 -6.80 18.43
C VAL A 59 -2.37 -8.25 17.95
N LEU A 60 -2.98 -8.52 16.79
CA LEU A 60 -3.03 -9.87 16.22
C LEU A 60 -1.66 -10.36 15.72
N ARG A 61 -0.75 -9.45 15.36
CA ARG A 61 0.62 -9.73 14.88
C ARG A 61 1.58 -8.59 15.29
N PRO A 62 1.89 -8.41 16.58
CA PRO A 62 2.52 -7.19 17.10
C PRO A 62 3.96 -6.98 16.60
N ASN A 63 4.70 -8.07 16.36
CA ASN A 63 6.11 -7.99 15.94
C ASN A 63 6.29 -7.94 14.41
N HIS A 64 5.19 -7.91 13.64
CA HIS A 64 5.29 -7.88 12.18
C HIS A 64 5.60 -6.44 11.72
N PRO A 65 6.56 -6.22 10.79
CA PRO A 65 6.93 -4.87 10.35
C PRO A 65 5.75 -4.04 9.86
N GLU A 66 4.81 -4.64 9.11
CA GLU A 66 3.59 -3.96 8.66
C GLU A 66 2.67 -3.54 9.80
N SER A 67 2.59 -4.32 10.90
CA SER A 67 1.77 -3.95 12.05
C SER A 67 2.33 -2.73 12.75
N VAL A 68 3.64 -2.72 12.97
CA VAL A 68 4.35 -1.61 13.60
C VAL A 68 4.26 -0.35 12.74
N LEU A 69 4.47 -0.48 11.42
CA LEU A 69 4.36 0.62 10.47
C LEU A 69 2.93 1.18 10.42
N ALA A 70 1.91 0.32 10.36
CA ALA A 70 0.51 0.75 10.32
C ALA A 70 0.12 1.55 11.58
N VAL A 71 0.56 1.13 12.76
CA VAL A 71 0.35 1.89 14.01
C VAL A 71 1.08 3.24 13.94
N GLY A 72 2.35 3.26 13.51
CA GLY A 72 3.13 4.49 13.38
C GLY A 72 2.48 5.52 12.46
N GLU A 73 1.99 5.09 11.29
CA GLU A 73 1.26 5.95 10.35
C GLU A 73 -0.08 6.42 10.91
N ALA A 74 -0.84 5.54 11.58
CA ALA A 74 -2.11 5.92 12.19
C ALA A 74 -1.91 6.92 13.34
N ALA A 75 -0.86 6.74 14.15
CA ALA A 75 -0.49 7.64 15.23
C ALA A 75 -0.04 9.01 14.68
N LEU A 76 0.70 9.01 13.56
CA LEU A 76 1.08 10.23 12.87
C LEU A 76 -0.15 11.02 12.40
N LYS A 77 -1.14 10.36 11.78
CA LYS A 77 -2.41 10.99 11.37
C LYS A 77 -3.27 11.44 12.55
N ALA A 78 -3.09 10.85 13.73
CA ALA A 78 -3.73 11.25 14.96
C ALA A 78 -2.91 12.26 15.78
N GLU A 79 -1.78 12.75 15.24
CA GLU A 79 -0.87 13.71 15.88
C GLU A 79 -0.33 13.23 17.25
N ILE A 80 -0.25 11.92 17.45
CA ILE A 80 0.37 11.30 18.63
C ILE A 80 1.86 11.12 18.35
N TRP A 81 2.59 12.24 18.35
CA TRP A 81 3.97 12.34 17.87
C TRP A 81 4.93 11.34 18.52
N GLY A 82 4.86 11.17 19.85
CA GLY A 82 5.74 10.25 20.57
C GLY A 82 5.52 8.78 20.20
N GLU A 83 4.27 8.38 20.02
CA GLU A 83 3.93 7.02 19.59
C GLU A 83 4.27 6.79 18.12
N ALA A 84 3.97 7.78 17.28
CA ALA A 84 4.32 7.75 15.86
C ALA A 84 5.83 7.56 15.69
N LYS A 85 6.65 8.39 16.36
CA LYS A 85 8.11 8.30 16.29
C LYS A 85 8.61 6.93 16.73
N SER A 86 8.18 6.44 17.90
CA SER A 86 8.62 5.14 18.42
C SER A 86 8.29 3.98 17.48
N ASN A 87 7.09 3.97 16.90
CA ASN A 87 6.67 2.92 15.97
C ASN A 87 7.40 3.05 14.62
N LEU A 88 7.54 4.27 14.08
CA LEU A 88 8.24 4.48 12.82
C LEU A 88 9.72 4.11 12.91
N GLU A 89 10.41 4.43 14.01
CA GLU A 89 11.79 3.99 14.27
C GLU A 89 11.90 2.46 14.28
N LYS A 90 10.99 1.77 14.99
CA LYS A 90 10.94 0.30 15.01
C LYS A 90 10.65 -0.28 13.63
N ALA A 91 9.73 0.32 12.87
CA ALA A 91 9.39 -0.12 11.52
C ALA A 91 10.59 0.03 10.57
N ILE A 92 11.30 1.17 10.63
CA ILE A 92 12.53 1.42 9.87
C ILE A 92 13.62 0.40 10.25
N ALA A 93 13.83 0.16 11.55
CA ALA A 93 14.83 -0.80 12.02
C ALA A 93 14.51 -2.24 11.57
N ALA A 94 13.24 -2.62 11.56
CA ALA A 94 12.81 -3.96 11.17
C ALA A 94 12.81 -4.17 9.65
N ARG A 95 12.36 -3.17 8.89
CA ARG A 95 12.30 -3.20 7.42
C ARG A 95 12.37 -1.78 6.85
N PRO A 96 13.56 -1.28 6.51
CA PRO A 96 13.72 -0.01 5.82
C PRO A 96 12.90 0.00 4.51
N SER A 97 12.09 1.03 4.32
CA SER A 97 11.23 1.17 3.14
C SER A 97 10.99 2.65 2.85
N ALA A 98 10.75 2.97 1.58
CA ALA A 98 10.44 4.34 1.18
C ALA A 98 9.18 4.84 1.91
N ARG A 99 8.16 3.99 2.10
CA ARG A 99 6.97 4.29 2.90
C ARG A 99 7.30 4.70 4.33
N ALA A 100 8.11 3.92 5.05
CA ALA A 100 8.48 4.24 6.43
C ALA A 100 9.31 5.53 6.54
N PHE A 101 10.24 5.76 5.59
CA PHE A 101 11.02 7.00 5.55
C PHE A 101 10.18 8.24 5.23
N ARG A 102 9.20 8.14 4.32
CA ARG A 102 8.25 9.23 4.05
C ARG A 102 7.40 9.57 5.27
N ALA A 103 6.92 8.56 6.00
CA ALA A 103 6.18 8.77 7.24
C ALA A 103 7.05 9.46 8.32
N MET A 104 8.32 9.07 8.44
CA MET A 104 9.25 9.76 9.35
C MET A 104 9.54 11.21 8.90
N ALA A 105 9.68 11.45 7.60
CA ALA A 105 9.84 12.79 7.07
C ALA A 105 8.63 13.70 7.38
N GLU A 106 7.41 13.17 7.22
CA GLU A 106 6.17 13.87 7.58
C GLU A 106 6.13 14.18 9.08
N LEU A 107 6.57 13.25 9.94
CA LEU A 107 6.69 13.47 11.38
C LEU A 107 7.67 14.62 11.72
N GLU A 108 8.87 14.59 11.16
CA GLU A 108 9.88 15.61 11.44
C GLU A 108 9.50 16.98 10.85
N ALA A 109 8.74 17.00 9.74
CA ALA A 109 8.23 18.23 9.13
C ALA A 109 7.13 18.93 9.96
N ALA A 110 6.50 18.22 10.91
CA ALA A 110 5.52 18.82 11.82
C ALA A 110 6.17 19.81 12.79
N GLU A 111 7.48 19.72 13.03
CA GLU A 111 8.25 20.67 13.83
C GLU A 111 8.93 21.73 12.92
N PRO A 112 8.55 23.02 13.02
CA PRO A 112 9.12 24.07 12.18
C PRO A 112 10.64 24.22 12.37
N GLY A 113 11.38 24.29 11.25
CA GLY A 113 12.84 24.52 11.27
C GLY A 113 13.68 23.26 11.37
N ASN A 114 13.07 22.08 11.32
CA ASN A 114 13.78 20.82 11.39
C ASN A 114 14.26 20.35 10.01
N GLU A 115 15.57 20.38 9.79
CA GLU A 115 16.20 19.91 8.54
C GLU A 115 16.15 18.38 8.38
N ALA A 116 15.80 17.62 9.43
CA ALA A 116 15.73 16.16 9.39
C ALA A 116 14.69 15.66 8.39
N ALA A 117 13.60 16.39 8.16
CA ALA A 117 12.58 16.02 7.17
C ALA A 117 13.19 15.83 5.77
N ALA A 118 14.07 16.75 5.34
CA ALA A 118 14.74 16.65 4.05
C ALA A 118 15.67 15.44 3.97
N GLN A 119 16.38 15.12 5.07
CA GLN A 119 17.26 13.96 5.15
C GLN A 119 16.47 12.65 5.04
N TRP A 120 15.29 12.57 5.66
CA TRP A 120 14.40 11.40 5.54
C TRP A 120 13.81 11.25 4.14
N LEU A 121 13.48 12.36 3.46
CA LEU A 121 13.04 12.31 2.06
C LEU A 121 14.16 11.84 1.12
N ALA A 122 15.41 12.26 1.36
CA ALA A 122 16.56 11.75 0.60
C ALA A 122 16.70 10.23 0.77
N ARG A 123 16.61 9.73 2.01
CA ARG A 123 16.59 8.28 2.30
C ARG A 123 15.42 7.56 1.64
N ALA A 124 14.23 8.19 1.59
CA ALA A 124 13.08 7.62 0.91
C ALA A 124 13.27 7.50 -0.61
N ALA A 125 14.02 8.42 -1.22
CA ALA A 125 14.34 8.39 -2.65
C ALA A 125 15.40 7.33 -3.00
N GLU A 126 16.34 7.08 -2.09
CA GLU A 126 17.38 6.04 -2.23
C GLU A 126 16.86 4.63 -1.91
N ALA A 127 15.82 4.51 -1.08
CA ALA A 127 15.23 3.24 -0.72
C ALA A 127 14.63 2.53 -1.95
N SER A 128 14.62 1.19 -1.93
CA SER A 128 13.88 0.43 -2.93
C SER A 128 12.43 0.89 -2.97
N ALA A 129 11.87 1.05 -4.17
CA ALA A 129 10.46 1.40 -4.34
C ALA A 129 9.57 0.48 -3.49
N ASP A 130 8.44 1.00 -3.01
CA ASP A 130 7.49 0.15 -2.30
C ASP A 130 6.78 -0.78 -3.31
N PRO A 131 6.45 -2.03 -2.92
CA PRO A 131 5.65 -2.88 -3.78
C PRO A 131 4.26 -2.29 -4.02
N HIS A 132 3.70 -2.58 -5.19
CA HIS A 132 2.36 -2.18 -5.59
C HIS A 132 1.62 -3.40 -6.15
N TRP A 133 0.31 -3.26 -6.38
CA TRP A 133 -0.41 -4.23 -7.21
C TRP A 133 -0.03 -4.04 -8.66
N VAL A 134 0.75 -4.99 -9.19
CA VAL A 134 1.20 -4.97 -10.58
C VAL A 134 0.53 -6.12 -11.33
N CYS A 135 -0.15 -5.80 -12.42
CA CYS A 135 -0.74 -6.80 -13.30
C CYS A 135 0.38 -7.65 -13.92
N GLY A 136 0.33 -8.96 -13.74
CA GLY A 136 1.24 -9.92 -14.34
C GLY A 136 0.97 -10.21 -15.82
N ASN A 137 0.05 -9.48 -16.47
CA ASN A 137 -0.21 -9.60 -17.91
C ASN A 137 0.25 -8.36 -18.69
N CYS A 138 -0.01 -7.15 -18.20
CA CYS A 138 0.34 -5.91 -18.91
C CYS A 138 1.25 -4.97 -18.11
N GLY A 139 1.60 -5.32 -16.87
CA GLY A 139 2.42 -4.46 -16.01
C GLY A 139 1.67 -3.28 -15.38
N ALA A 140 0.38 -3.08 -15.65
CA ALA A 140 -0.40 -1.98 -15.09
C ALA A 140 -0.35 -1.99 -13.54
N ILE A 141 -0.16 -0.81 -12.96
CA ILE A 141 -0.11 -0.59 -11.52
C ILE A 141 -1.51 -0.17 -11.03
N ALA A 142 -1.96 -0.77 -9.93
CA ALA A 142 -3.22 -0.43 -9.27
C ALA A 142 -2.99 -0.04 -7.79
N GLU A 143 -3.83 0.86 -7.28
CA GLU A 143 -3.79 1.32 -5.89
C GLU A 143 -4.30 0.28 -4.89
N SER A 144 -5.24 -0.57 -5.31
CA SER A 144 -5.78 -1.66 -4.50
C SER A 144 -6.02 -2.90 -5.35
N TRP A 145 -6.04 -4.07 -4.70
CA TRP A 145 -6.30 -5.32 -5.39
C TRP A 145 -7.68 -5.32 -6.06
N ALA A 146 -7.73 -5.74 -7.31
CA ALA A 146 -8.96 -5.95 -8.08
C ALA A 146 -8.93 -7.33 -8.76
N PRO A 147 -10.09 -7.97 -8.96
CA PRO A 147 -10.17 -9.27 -9.64
C PRO A 147 -9.89 -9.16 -11.15
N VAL A 148 -10.13 -8.00 -11.76
CA VAL A 148 -9.97 -7.75 -13.19
C VAL A 148 -9.10 -6.52 -13.39
N CYS A 149 -8.13 -6.60 -14.30
CA CYS A 149 -7.31 -5.45 -14.67
C CYS A 149 -8.10 -4.47 -15.53
N ALA A 150 -8.31 -3.24 -15.06
CA ALA A 150 -9.01 -2.19 -15.81
C ALA A 150 -8.29 -1.73 -17.10
N HIS A 151 -7.05 -2.18 -17.34
CA HIS A 151 -6.28 -1.83 -18.53
C HIS A 151 -6.30 -2.90 -19.63
N CYS A 152 -6.31 -4.18 -19.27
CA CYS A 152 -6.20 -5.29 -20.24
C CYS A 152 -7.23 -6.41 -20.03
N ASP A 153 -8.19 -6.22 -19.13
CA ASP A 153 -9.26 -7.17 -18.77
C ASP A 153 -8.80 -8.54 -18.24
N ALA A 154 -7.50 -8.71 -17.99
CA ALA A 154 -6.98 -9.96 -17.45
C ALA A 154 -7.52 -10.22 -16.03
N PHE A 155 -8.05 -11.43 -15.82
CA PHE A 155 -8.60 -11.90 -14.56
C PHE A 155 -7.53 -12.50 -13.65
N ASP A 156 -7.53 -12.11 -12.37
CA ASP A 156 -6.68 -12.65 -11.29
C ASP A 156 -5.16 -12.62 -11.59
N ARG A 157 -4.70 -11.52 -12.20
CA ARG A 157 -3.28 -11.33 -12.55
C ARG A 157 -2.53 -10.34 -11.66
N PHE A 158 -3.17 -9.68 -10.70
CA PHE A 158 -2.48 -8.73 -9.83
C PHE A 158 -1.63 -9.44 -8.77
N ALA A 159 -0.36 -9.05 -8.67
CA ALA A 159 0.56 -9.49 -7.62
C ALA A 159 1.14 -8.28 -6.88
N TRP A 160 1.35 -8.40 -5.57
CA TRP A 160 2.01 -7.38 -4.76
C TRP A 160 3.52 -7.49 -4.96
N ARG A 161 4.09 -6.63 -5.80
CA ARG A 161 5.51 -6.68 -6.20
C ARG A 161 6.03 -5.30 -6.58
N LEU A 162 7.33 -5.17 -6.69
CA LEU A 162 7.94 -3.97 -7.24
C LEU A 162 7.45 -3.76 -8.69
N PRO A 163 7.06 -2.54 -9.08
CA PRO A 163 6.89 -2.18 -10.48
C PRO A 163 8.17 -2.50 -11.25
N GLY A 164 8.03 -2.97 -12.49
CA GLY A 164 9.18 -3.10 -13.39
C GLY A 164 9.75 -1.72 -13.77
N PRO A 165 10.96 -1.66 -14.33
CA PRO A 165 11.52 -0.42 -14.84
C PRO A 165 10.54 0.27 -15.80
N ILE A 166 10.38 1.59 -15.65
CA ILE A 166 9.56 2.41 -16.55
C ILE A 166 10.14 2.27 -17.96
N GLY A 167 9.38 1.69 -18.89
CA GLY A 167 9.76 1.56 -20.30
C GLY A 167 10.01 0.14 -20.82
N LEU A 168 10.00 -0.90 -19.96
CA LEU A 168 9.94 -2.29 -20.42
C LEU A 168 8.48 -2.74 -20.49
N VAL A 169 7.74 -2.23 -21.47
CA VAL A 169 6.69 -3.07 -22.06
C VAL A 169 7.44 -4.14 -22.85
N ASP A 170 7.34 -5.40 -22.42
CA ASP A 170 7.81 -6.50 -23.26
C ASP A 170 7.08 -6.37 -24.59
N ASP A 171 7.78 -6.22 -25.72
CA ASP A 171 7.14 -6.10 -27.05
C ASP A 171 6.21 -7.30 -27.33
N ALA A 172 6.44 -8.43 -26.66
CA ALA A 172 5.60 -9.62 -26.66
C ALA A 172 4.23 -9.45 -25.95
N MET A 173 4.03 -8.38 -25.18
CA MET A 173 2.79 -8.06 -24.44
C MET A 173 1.93 -7.00 -25.14
N LEU A 174 2.37 -6.46 -26.28
CA LEU A 174 1.53 -5.57 -27.09
C LEU A 174 0.44 -6.40 -27.78
N PRO A 175 -0.84 -6.00 -27.68
CA PRO A 175 -1.90 -6.69 -28.41
C PRO A 175 -1.63 -6.57 -29.92
N SER A 176 -1.82 -7.68 -30.64
CA SER A 176 -1.33 -7.92 -32.01
C SER A 176 -1.78 -6.89 -33.06
N HIS A 177 -2.74 -6.04 -32.74
CA HIS A 177 -3.23 -4.97 -33.61
C HIS A 177 -2.32 -3.72 -33.63
N LEU A 178 -1.38 -3.57 -32.69
CA LEU A 178 -0.46 -2.43 -32.63
C LEU A 178 0.93 -2.70 -33.22
N SER A 179 1.24 -3.96 -33.56
CA SER A 179 2.55 -4.34 -34.14
C SER A 179 2.68 -4.00 -35.64
N GLN A 180 1.61 -3.54 -36.30
CA GLN A 180 1.63 -3.16 -37.71
C GLN A 180 1.61 -1.63 -37.89
N LYS A 181 2.72 -0.94 -37.57
CA LYS A 181 3.05 0.30 -38.26
C LYS A 181 4.16 0.04 -39.26
N LYS A 182 3.71 -0.06 -40.51
CA LYS A 182 4.44 -0.26 -41.76
C LYS A 182 5.78 0.47 -41.81
N ALA A 183 6.79 -0.25 -42.28
CA ALA A 183 7.92 0.32 -42.99
C ALA A 183 7.40 1.23 -44.12
N VAL A 184 7.66 2.53 -43.99
CA VAL A 184 7.59 3.46 -45.12
C VAL A 184 9.01 3.51 -45.67
N GLY A 185 9.19 2.89 -46.83
CA GLY A 185 10.43 2.98 -47.59
C GLY A 185 10.69 4.43 -47.99
N PHE A 186 11.92 4.88 -47.76
CA PHE A 186 12.42 6.15 -48.28
C PHE A 186 13.26 5.82 -49.51
N GLN A 187 12.71 6.04 -50.70
CA GLN A 187 13.49 6.19 -51.93
C GLN A 187 13.76 7.68 -52.12
N GLY A 188 15.04 8.02 -52.14
CA GLY A 188 15.62 9.30 -52.53
C GLY A 188 17.09 9.10 -52.81
#